data_AF-M0C0K1-F1
#
_entry.id   AF-M0C0K1-F1
#
_cell.length_a   1.000
_cell.length_b   1.000
_cell.length_c   1.000
_cell.angle_alpha   90.00
_cell.angle_beta   90.00
_cell.angle_gamma   90.00
#
_symmetry.space_group_name_H-M   'P 1'
#
loop_
_entity.id
_entity.type
_entity.pdbx_description
1 polymer ?
#
loop_
_entity_poly.entity_id
_entity_poly.type
_entity_poly.pdbx_seq_one_letter_code
_entity_poly.pdbx_strand_id
1 'polypeptide(L)'
;MSWHDDRFENGTPVESKRTMLEHSDGQPGNFKVYREYHEKLRRADGWYCFIVYRPHGRSGCTILKDKMVKAANLPLPRWHGGGDHRGTERAKIAIADIF
;
A
#
# COMPACT_ATOMS: atom_id res chain seq x y z
N MET A 1 -10.66 7.53 14.23
CA MET A 1 -10.47 6.77 12.98
C MET A 1 -9.57 5.58 13.23
N SER A 2 -9.84 4.41 12.64
CA SER A 2 -8.88 3.29 12.67
C SER A 2 -7.64 3.68 11.83
N TRP A 3 -6.46 3.30 12.28
CA TRP A 3 -5.21 3.57 11.59
C TRP A 3 -4.76 2.40 10.69
N HIS A 4 -5.57 1.35 10.62
CA HIS A 4 -5.40 0.18 9.78
C HIS A 4 -6.77 -0.24 9.24
N ASP A 5 -6.78 -1.02 8.16
CA ASP A 5 -8.03 -1.47 7.52
C ASP A 5 -8.62 -2.71 8.20
N ASP A 6 -7.79 -3.66 8.62
CA ASP A 6 -8.26 -4.97 9.13
C ASP A 6 -7.31 -5.56 10.18
N ARG A 7 -7.64 -6.72 10.73
CA ARG A 7 -6.82 -7.54 11.62
C ARG A 7 -6.95 -9.01 11.25
N PHE A 8 -5.87 -9.75 11.39
CA PHE A 8 -5.98 -11.20 11.50
C PHE A 8 -6.77 -11.59 12.76
N GLU A 9 -7.23 -12.84 12.83
CA GLU A 9 -7.96 -13.38 13.99
C GLU A 9 -7.19 -13.21 15.30
N ASN A 10 -5.85 -13.28 15.26
CA ASN A 10 -4.97 -13.06 16.41
C ASN A 10 -4.80 -11.57 16.79
N GLY A 11 -5.51 -10.66 16.13
CA GLY A 11 -5.49 -9.21 16.39
C GLY A 11 -4.36 -8.44 15.72
N THR A 12 -3.42 -9.10 15.01
CA THR A 12 -2.33 -8.44 14.27
C THR A 12 -2.91 -7.55 13.16
N PRO A 13 -2.54 -6.26 13.09
CA PRO A 13 -3.13 -5.31 12.15
C PRO A 13 -2.68 -5.54 10.71
N VAL A 14 -3.61 -5.28 9.78
CA VAL A 14 -3.42 -5.34 8.33
C VAL A 14 -3.83 -4.01 7.69
N GLU A 15 -2.97 -3.50 6.81
CA GLU A 15 -3.23 -2.31 5.99
C GLU A 15 -3.33 -2.72 4.52
N SER A 16 -4.41 -2.33 3.83
CA SER A 16 -4.58 -2.63 2.41
C SER A 16 -4.09 -1.48 1.54
N LYS A 17 -3.34 -1.81 0.49
CA LYS A 17 -2.93 -0.87 -0.55
C LYS A 17 -3.26 -1.44 -1.91
N ARG A 18 -3.99 -0.64 -2.69
CA ARG A 18 -4.45 -1.01 -4.02
C ARG A 18 -3.96 -0.02 -5.06
N THR A 19 -3.62 -0.52 -6.24
CA THR A 19 -3.22 0.32 -7.38
C THR A 19 -3.70 -0.30 -8.69
N MET A 20 -3.98 0.56 -9.66
CA MET A 20 -4.33 0.13 -11.01
C MET A 20 -3.06 -0.39 -11.71
N LEU A 21 -3.17 -1.45 -12.53
CA LEU A 21 -2.01 -2.01 -13.25
C LEU A 21 -1.28 -0.93 -14.05
N GLU A 22 -2.05 -0.16 -14.81
CA GLU A 22 -1.56 0.89 -15.69
C GLU A 22 -2.55 2.07 -15.65
N HIS A 23 -2.04 3.28 -15.50
CA HIS A 23 -2.82 4.52 -15.56
C HIS A 23 -3.17 4.87 -17.01
N SER A 24 -4.08 5.84 -17.20
CA SER A 24 -4.54 6.25 -18.54
C SER A 24 -3.44 6.81 -19.45
N ASP A 25 -2.30 7.18 -18.88
CA ASP A 25 -1.11 7.69 -19.57
C ASP A 25 -0.10 6.58 -19.93
N GLY A 26 -0.45 5.31 -19.71
CA GLY A 26 0.41 4.16 -19.99
C GLY A 26 1.47 3.90 -18.90
N GLN A 27 1.52 4.69 -17.83
CA GLN A 27 2.48 4.47 -16.74
C GLN A 27 1.96 3.39 -15.78
N PRO A 28 2.85 2.52 -15.25
CA PRO A 28 2.43 1.54 -14.26
C PRO A 28 1.97 2.22 -12.96
N GLY A 29 1.00 1.60 -12.29
CA GLY A 29 0.60 2.02 -10.96
C GLY A 29 1.71 1.89 -9.92
N ASN A 30 1.53 2.61 -8.81
CA ASN A 30 2.38 2.48 -7.62
C ASN A 30 1.52 2.40 -6.36
N PHE A 31 2.05 1.77 -5.32
CA PHE A 31 1.48 1.79 -3.99
C PHE A 31 1.99 2.99 -3.21
N LYS A 32 1.09 3.71 -2.53
CA LYS A 32 1.46 4.83 -1.65
C LYS A 32 1.44 4.36 -0.20
N VAL A 33 2.59 4.46 0.46
CA VAL A 33 2.75 4.14 1.88
C VAL A 33 3.09 5.42 2.62
N TYR A 34 2.37 5.72 3.70
CA TYR A 34 2.64 6.88 4.55
C TYR A 34 3.52 6.48 5.72
N ARG A 35 4.51 7.30 6.04
CA ARG A 35 5.53 6.98 7.04
C ARG A 35 4.93 6.70 8.41
N GLU A 36 4.05 7.57 8.89
CA GLU A 36 3.46 7.42 10.23
C GLU A 36 2.70 6.09 10.38
N TYR A 37 1.90 5.75 9.37
CA TYR A 37 1.12 4.50 9.33
C TYR A 37 2.04 3.29 9.22
N HIS A 38 3.06 3.38 8.37
CA HIS A 38 4.05 2.33 8.21
C HIS A 38 4.79 2.04 9.51
N GLU A 39 5.23 3.07 10.22
CA GLU A 39 5.92 2.91 11.50
C GLU A 39 5.00 2.31 12.57
N LYS A 40 3.72 2.72 12.63
CA LYS A 40 2.73 2.11 13.52
C LYS A 40 2.54 0.61 13.20
N LEU A 41 2.38 0.28 11.93
CA LEU A 41 2.17 -1.10 11.47
C LEU A 41 3.40 -1.97 11.75
N ARG A 42 4.60 -1.46 11.48
CA ARG A 42 5.87 -2.16 11.78
C ARG A 42 6.05 -2.40 13.28
N ARG A 43 5.73 -1.43 14.14
CA ARG A 43 5.78 -1.59 15.61
C ARG A 43 4.80 -2.64 16.13
N ALA A 44 3.69 -2.84 15.44
CA ALA A 44 2.64 -3.80 15.80
C ALA A 44 2.82 -5.18 15.14
N ASP A 45 3.99 -5.47 14.57
CA ASP A 45 4.26 -6.68 13.77
C ASP A 45 3.25 -6.91 12.62
N GLY A 46 2.70 -5.81 12.10
CA GLY A 46 1.60 -5.80 11.16
C GLY A 46 1.99 -6.10 9.70
N TRP A 47 0.97 -6.20 8.87
CA TRP A 47 1.07 -6.68 7.50
C TRP A 47 0.41 -5.73 6.50
N TYR A 48 0.93 -5.72 5.28
CA TYR A 48 0.25 -5.11 4.14
C TYR A 48 -0.44 -6.18 3.31
N CYS A 49 -1.62 -5.84 2.80
CA CYS A 49 -2.26 -6.53 1.69
C CYS A 49 -2.14 -5.65 0.43
N PHE A 50 -1.30 -6.06 -0.53
CA PHE A 50 -1.13 -5.34 -1.79
C PHE A 50 -2.02 -5.93 -2.86
N ILE A 51 -2.76 -5.07 -3.58
CA ILE A 51 -3.73 -5.50 -4.60
C ILE A 51 -3.50 -4.71 -5.90
N VAL A 52 -3.26 -5.41 -6.99
CA VAL A 52 -3.20 -4.83 -8.35
C VAL A 52 -4.50 -5.13 -9.06
N TYR A 53 -5.12 -4.11 -9.63
CA TYR A 53 -6.39 -4.26 -10.32
C TYR A 53 -6.43 -3.59 -11.70
N ARG A 54 -7.39 -4.01 -12.52
CA ARG A 54 -7.69 -3.38 -13.82
C ARG A 54 -9.19 -3.08 -13.90
N PRO A 55 -9.59 -1.79 -13.97
CA PRO A 55 -10.95 -1.40 -14.29
C PRO A 55 -11.39 -1.95 -15.66
N HIS A 56 -12.66 -2.29 -15.79
CA HIS A 56 -13.27 -2.65 -17.07
C HIS A 56 -14.76 -2.30 -17.08
N GLY A 57 -15.29 -1.97 -18.25
CA GLY A 57 -16.65 -1.46 -18.36
C GLY A 57 -16.85 -0.15 -17.56
N ARG A 58 -18.09 0.16 -17.19
CA ARG A 58 -18.41 1.39 -16.44
C ARG A 58 -18.14 1.32 -14.94
N SER A 59 -18.23 0.13 -14.33
CA SER A 59 -18.13 -0.05 -12.88
C SER A 59 -17.40 -1.35 -12.48
N GLY A 60 -16.87 -2.09 -13.45
CA GLY A 60 -16.19 -3.35 -13.22
C GLY A 60 -14.72 -3.16 -12.85
N CYS A 61 -14.21 -4.11 -12.08
CA CYS A 61 -12.82 -4.16 -11.67
C CYS A 61 -12.40 -5.63 -11.54
N THR A 62 -11.30 -6.01 -12.18
CA THR A 62 -10.69 -7.33 -12.03
C THR A 62 -9.46 -7.21 -11.14
N ILE A 63 -9.37 -8.03 -10.09
CA ILE A 63 -8.13 -8.20 -9.34
C ILE A 63 -7.19 -9.08 -10.15
N LEU A 64 -5.97 -8.60 -10.37
CA LEU A 64 -4.96 -9.29 -11.19
C LEU A 64 -3.91 -10.00 -10.34
N LYS A 65 -3.51 -9.36 -9.23
CA LYS A 65 -2.54 -9.92 -8.28
C LYS A 65 -2.87 -9.42 -6.88
N ASP A 66 -2.66 -10.26 -5.89
CA ASP A 66 -2.64 -9.88 -4.49
C ASP A 66 -1.47 -10.54 -3.75
N LYS A 67 -0.94 -9.87 -2.72
CA LYS A 67 0.16 -10.40 -1.91
C LYS A 67 0.15 -9.81 -0.51
N MET A 68 0.28 -10.69 0.48
CA MET A 68 0.55 -10.30 1.86
C MET A 68 2.05 -10.09 2.08
N VAL A 69 2.42 -8.93 2.63
CA VAL A 69 3.82 -8.58 2.89
C VAL A 69 3.95 -8.05 4.31
N LYS A 70 4.84 -8.66 5.10
CA LYS A 70 5.12 -8.19 6.46
C LYS A 70 5.69 -6.77 6.40
N ALA A 71 5.20 -5.86 7.25
CA ALA A 71 5.63 -4.46 7.21
C ALA A 71 7.15 -4.31 7.36
N ALA A 72 7.78 -5.20 8.12
CA ALA A 72 9.23 -5.22 8.31
C ALA A 72 10.04 -5.50 7.03
N ASN A 73 9.44 -6.18 6.03
CA ASN A 73 10.08 -6.68 4.82
C ASN A 73 9.87 -5.78 3.60
N LEU A 74 9.16 -4.66 3.74
CA LEU A 74 8.94 -3.75 2.64
C LEU A 74 10.26 -3.15 2.16
N PRO A 75 10.56 -3.18 0.85
CA PRO A 75 11.69 -2.46 0.28
C PRO A 75 11.35 -0.97 0.28
N LEU A 76 11.53 -0.29 1.42
CA LEU A 76 11.10 1.11 1.58
C LEU A 76 12.03 2.03 0.78
N PRO A 77 11.58 2.56 -0.37
CA PRO A 77 12.38 3.44 -1.19
C PRO A 77 12.06 4.86 -0.73
N ARG A 78 13.01 5.48 -0.02
CA ARG A 78 13.08 6.93 0.32
C ARG A 78 11.73 7.65 0.55
N TRP A 79 11.52 8.10 1.78
CA TRP A 79 10.41 9.00 2.11
C TRP A 79 10.52 10.31 1.34
N HIS A 80 9.42 10.73 0.71
CA HIS A 80 9.30 12.03 0.05
C HIS A 80 8.35 12.91 0.86
N GLY A 81 8.79 14.14 1.16
CA GLY A 81 8.03 15.10 1.96
C GLY A 81 6.79 15.61 1.23
N GLY A 82 5.65 15.64 1.94
CA GLY A 82 4.42 16.27 1.49
C GLY A 82 4.25 17.67 2.08
N GLY A 83 5.11 18.63 1.71
CA GLY A 83 5.06 20.00 2.26
C GLY A 83 5.26 20.07 3.78
N ASP A 84 5.24 21.29 4.33
CA ASP A 84 5.65 21.67 5.69
C ASP A 84 4.77 21.13 6.85
N HIS A 85 4.00 20.07 6.62
CA HIS A 85 3.16 19.43 7.62
C HIS A 85 3.82 18.14 8.12
N ARG A 86 4.27 18.12 9.38
CA ARG A 86 4.72 16.91 10.09
C ARG A 86 3.66 15.80 9.90
N GLY A 87 4.03 14.68 9.26
CA GLY A 87 3.15 13.50 9.09
C GLY A 87 2.74 13.15 7.65
N THR A 88 3.10 13.96 6.64
CA THR A 88 2.70 13.74 5.23
C THR A 88 3.71 12.97 4.38
N GLU A 89 4.84 12.55 4.98
CA GLU A 89 5.87 11.80 4.27
C GLU A 89 5.31 10.51 3.70
N ARG A 90 5.53 10.31 2.40
CA ARG A 90 5.07 9.13 1.67
C ARG A 90 6.16 8.54 0.80
N ALA A 91 6.16 7.22 0.72
CA ALA A 91 6.94 6.47 -0.25
C ALA A 91 6.00 5.95 -1.34
N LYS A 92 6.52 5.85 -2.57
CA LYS A 92 5.87 5.18 -3.69
C LYS A 92 6.63 3.88 -3.96
N ILE A 93 5.92 2.77 -4.03
CA ILE A 93 6.52 1.45 -4.27
C ILE A 93 5.98 0.94 -5.60
N ALA A 94 6.88 0.55 -6.51
CA ALA A 94 6.47 0.03 -7.79
C ALA A 94 5.81 -1.34 -7.63
N ILE A 95 4.92 -1.71 -8.55
CA ILE A 95 4.29 -3.04 -8.55
C ILE A 95 5.37 -4.15 -8.57
N ALA A 96 6.42 -3.96 -9.37
CA ALA A 96 7.53 -4.91 -9.52
C ALA A 96 8.39 -5.10 -8.26
N ASP A 97 8.38 -4.14 -7.32
CA ASP A 97 9.12 -4.29 -6.05
C ASP A 97 8.35 -5.17 -5.05
N ILE A 98 7.06 -5.42 -5.30
CA ILE A 98 6.21 -6.29 -4.47
C ILE A 98 6.06 -7.68 -5.12
N PHE A 99 5.91 -7.76 -6.45
CA PHE A 99 5.60 -8.96 -7.21
C PHE A 99 6.68 -9.30 -8.23
#